data_AF-A0A969MPX9-F1
#
_entry.id   AF-A0A969MPX9-F1
#
_cell.length_a   1.000
_cell.length_b   1.000
_cell.length_c   1.000
_cell.angle_alpha   90.00
_cell.angle_beta   90.00
_cell.angle_gamma   90.00
#
_symmetry.space_group_name_H-M   'P 1'
#
loop_
_entity.id
_entity.type
_entity.pdbx_description
1 polymer ?
#
loop_
_entity_poly.entity_id
_entity_poly.type
_entity_poly.pdbx_seq_one_letter_code
_entity_poly.pdbx_strand_id
1 'polypeptide(L)'
;WLAPDYLSKVFQIFENNKKIGVIGGASTPVFDDDASVPPWFYTSCNAYAVGIQAQVTGDITYRGYIWGAGMGFRTYVLKAIFGSGVDPLISDRKGELLTSGGDGEICTWYIFAGYSLWYDETLTFQHYIPKSRLNYSYYQKLLTGFKVDKTWTVYRNYIILKYGIFNDPRSKKFPLIFILVRKMLALFVLLRYVSSISLIRKTEINIKLSH
;
A
#
# COMPACT_ATOMS: atom_id res chain seq x y z
N TRP A 1 -16.45 4.07 8.61
CA TRP A 1 -16.91 5.48 8.55
C TRP A 1 -15.74 6.41 8.78
N LEU A 2 -15.59 7.43 7.94
CA LEU A 2 -14.54 8.45 8.10
C LEU A 2 -14.95 9.44 9.21
N ALA A 3 -13.97 10.04 9.89
CA ALA A 3 -14.24 11.18 10.78
C ALA A 3 -14.90 12.35 10.01
N PRO A 4 -15.74 13.18 10.66
CA PRO A 4 -16.43 14.29 9.97
C PRO A 4 -15.49 15.28 9.26
N ASP A 5 -14.29 15.50 9.81
CA ASP A 5 -13.28 16.41 9.29
C ASP A 5 -12.23 15.73 8.37
N TYR A 6 -12.42 14.44 8.07
CA TYR A 6 -11.44 13.63 7.34
C TYR A 6 -11.14 14.20 5.95
N LEU A 7 -12.18 14.51 5.19
CA LEU A 7 -12.02 15.01 3.83
C LEU A 7 -11.37 16.40 3.80
N SER A 8 -11.75 17.29 4.73
CA SER A 8 -11.12 18.61 4.85
C SER A 8 -9.64 18.52 5.20
N LYS A 9 -9.25 17.61 6.09
CA LYS A 9 -7.85 17.36 6.44
C LYS A 9 -7.07 16.80 5.24
N VAL A 10 -7.61 15.79 4.55
CA VAL A 10 -7.00 15.24 3.32
C VAL A 10 -6.77 16.34 2.29
N PHE A 11 -7.77 17.19 2.06
CA PHE A 11 -7.66 18.32 1.13
C PHE A 11 -6.55 19.30 1.54
N GLN A 12 -6.53 19.74 2.80
CA GLN A 12 -5.50 20.65 3.31
C GLN A 12 -4.09 20.07 3.19
N ILE A 13 -3.91 18.78 3.49
CA ILE A 13 -2.60 18.12 3.39
C ILE A 13 -2.14 18.09 1.93
N PHE A 14 -3.03 17.76 0.99
CA PHE A 14 -2.71 17.83 -0.44
C PHE A 14 -2.44 19.25 -0.92
N GLU A 15 -3.11 20.26 -0.39
CA GLU A 15 -2.82 21.66 -0.76
C GLU A 15 -1.46 22.12 -0.25
N ASN A 16 -1.12 21.77 0.99
CA ASN A 16 0.13 22.16 1.62
C ASN A 16 1.37 21.43 1.08
N ASN A 17 1.20 20.24 0.49
CA ASN A 17 2.31 19.49 -0.08
C ASN A 17 1.95 18.79 -1.39
N LYS A 18 2.40 19.39 -2.50
CA LYS A 18 2.15 18.89 -3.86
C LYS A 18 2.88 17.58 -4.18
N LYS A 19 3.91 17.19 -3.41
CA LYS A 19 4.61 15.90 -3.59
C LYS A 19 3.82 14.70 -3.08
N ILE A 20 2.88 14.90 -2.17
CA ILE A 20 2.05 13.80 -1.66
C ILE A 20 1.05 13.40 -2.74
N GLY A 21 1.10 12.15 -3.17
CA GLY A 21 0.18 11.59 -4.17
C GLY A 21 -0.91 10.72 -3.56
N VAL A 22 -0.57 9.98 -2.51
CA VAL A 22 -1.46 9.10 -1.77
C VAL A 22 -1.31 9.37 -0.27
N ILE A 23 -2.42 9.38 0.45
CA ILE A 23 -2.49 9.59 1.88
C ILE A 23 -3.34 8.49 2.55
N GLY A 24 -2.94 8.10 3.75
CA GLY A 24 -3.71 7.17 4.59
C GLY A 24 -3.75 7.61 6.04
N GLY A 25 -4.74 7.09 6.75
CA GLY A 25 -4.98 7.38 8.16
C GLY A 25 -4.86 6.16 9.08
N ALA A 26 -5.27 6.35 10.34
CA ALA A 26 -5.41 5.32 11.34
C ALA A 26 -6.85 4.82 11.44
N SER A 27 -7.03 3.53 11.71
CA SER A 27 -8.34 2.91 11.80
C SER A 27 -8.58 2.21 13.13
N THR A 28 -9.84 2.25 13.57
CA THR A 28 -10.35 1.46 14.69
C THR A 28 -11.38 0.45 14.17
N PRO A 29 -11.41 -0.79 14.66
CA PRO A 29 -12.35 -1.78 14.18
C PRO A 29 -13.75 -1.49 14.74
N VAL A 30 -14.77 -1.79 13.94
CA VAL A 30 -16.17 -1.90 14.38
C VAL A 30 -16.71 -3.23 13.91
N PHE A 31 -17.47 -3.93 14.74
CA PHE A 31 -17.95 -5.28 14.48
C PHE A 31 -19.48 -5.32 14.44
N ASP A 32 -20.04 -6.45 14.04
CA ASP A 32 -21.47 -6.74 14.29
C ASP A 32 -21.73 -6.76 15.81
N ASP A 33 -22.93 -6.35 16.23
CA ASP A 33 -23.32 -6.32 17.65
C ASP A 33 -23.25 -7.71 18.32
N ASP A 34 -23.48 -8.78 17.55
CA ASP A 34 -23.42 -10.17 18.01
C ASP A 34 -22.06 -10.86 17.74
N ALA A 35 -21.03 -10.09 17.36
CA ALA A 35 -19.72 -10.63 17.05
C ALA A 35 -18.95 -11.06 18.31
N SER A 36 -18.51 -12.32 18.34
CA SER A 36 -17.46 -12.77 19.27
C SER A 36 -16.09 -12.49 18.67
N VAL A 37 -15.40 -11.45 19.17
CA VAL A 37 -14.07 -11.04 18.67
C VAL A 37 -13.00 -11.91 19.34
N PRO A 38 -12.27 -12.75 18.60
CA PRO A 38 -11.27 -13.62 19.20
C PRO A 38 -10.03 -12.81 19.64
N PRO A 39 -9.36 -13.18 20.76
CA PRO A 39 -8.20 -12.42 21.26
C PRO A 39 -7.06 -12.24 20.25
N TRP A 40 -6.84 -13.23 19.37
CA TRP A 40 -5.81 -13.17 18.32
C TRP A 40 -6.09 -12.08 17.27
N PHE A 41 -7.32 -11.58 17.17
CA PHE A 41 -7.65 -10.51 16.23
C PHE A 41 -6.79 -9.28 16.50
N TYR A 42 -6.64 -8.85 17.74
CA TYR A 42 -5.91 -7.62 18.07
C TYR A 42 -4.41 -7.72 17.76
N THR A 43 -3.81 -8.90 17.84
CA THR A 43 -2.41 -9.10 17.43
C THR A 43 -2.24 -9.16 15.91
N SER A 44 -3.32 -9.44 15.18
CA SER A 44 -3.32 -9.66 13.73
C SER A 44 -4.13 -8.62 12.94
N CYS A 45 -4.65 -7.58 13.62
CA CYS A 45 -5.64 -6.65 13.08
C CYS A 45 -5.10 -5.82 11.91
N ASN A 46 -3.77 -5.61 11.85
CA ASN A 46 -3.11 -4.96 10.71
C ASN A 46 -3.39 -5.66 9.36
N ALA A 47 -3.57 -6.98 9.35
CA ALA A 47 -3.93 -7.72 8.13
C ALA A 47 -5.32 -7.30 7.60
N TYR A 48 -6.17 -6.79 8.48
CA TYR A 48 -7.51 -6.30 8.17
C TYR A 48 -7.53 -4.79 7.92
N ALA A 49 -6.37 -4.13 7.71
CA ALA A 49 -6.26 -2.68 7.64
C ALA A 49 -6.85 -1.96 8.88
N VAL A 50 -6.63 -2.55 10.06
CA VAL A 50 -6.98 -1.99 11.37
C VAL A 50 -5.72 -1.57 12.12
N GLY A 51 -5.70 -0.35 12.66
CA GLY A 51 -4.61 0.20 13.47
C GLY A 51 -3.89 1.37 12.81
N ILE A 52 -2.60 1.52 13.11
CA ILE A 52 -1.74 2.60 12.60
C ILE A 52 -0.82 2.11 11.48
N GLN A 53 -0.53 2.97 10.50
CA GLN A 53 0.35 2.63 9.37
C GLN A 53 1.80 3.10 9.57
N ALA A 54 2.00 4.10 10.42
CA ALA A 54 3.29 4.51 10.94
C ALA A 54 3.14 5.08 12.36
N GLN A 55 4.28 5.28 13.04
CA GLN A 55 4.31 5.76 14.43
C GLN A 55 4.06 7.27 14.55
N VAL A 56 4.35 8.02 13.48
CA VAL A 56 4.20 9.48 13.43
C VAL A 56 3.74 9.88 12.04
N THR A 57 3.00 10.98 11.95
CA THR A 57 2.65 11.62 10.68
C THR A 57 3.90 11.90 9.84
N GLY A 58 3.86 11.54 8.55
CA GLY A 58 4.99 11.75 7.66
C GLY A 58 4.99 10.94 6.38
N ASP A 59 6.09 11.11 5.63
CA ASP A 59 6.39 10.33 4.43
C ASP A 59 6.69 8.88 4.82
N ILE A 60 5.88 7.97 4.30
CA ILE A 60 6.01 6.53 4.49
C ILE A 60 6.22 5.79 3.17
N THR A 61 6.77 6.47 2.15
CA THR A 61 7.08 5.88 0.84
C THR A 61 7.97 4.64 0.97
N TYR A 62 8.82 4.57 2.01
CA TYR A 62 9.62 3.39 2.35
C TYR A 62 8.77 2.13 2.62
N ARG A 63 7.53 2.29 3.09
CA ARG A 63 6.57 1.20 3.31
C ARG A 63 6.10 0.63 1.97
N GLY A 64 6.00 1.48 0.95
CA GLY A 64 5.60 1.14 -0.42
C GLY A 64 4.10 1.04 -0.64
N TYR A 65 3.28 1.09 0.41
CA TYR A 65 1.83 1.01 0.29
C TYR A 65 1.12 1.74 1.45
N ILE A 66 -0.09 2.21 1.14
CA ILE A 66 -1.12 2.68 2.05
C ILE A 66 -2.28 1.68 1.96
N TRP A 67 -2.93 1.36 3.08
CA TRP A 67 -4.13 0.53 3.04
C TRP A 67 -5.22 1.18 2.19
N GLY A 68 -5.91 0.38 1.35
CA GLY A 68 -7.05 0.87 0.58
C GLY A 68 -8.17 1.48 1.43
N ALA A 69 -8.36 0.98 2.66
CA ALA A 69 -9.32 1.54 3.60
C ALA A 69 -8.86 2.93 4.08
N GLY A 70 -9.70 3.95 3.85
CA GLY A 70 -9.36 5.35 4.18
C GLY A 70 -8.29 5.95 3.26
N MET A 71 -7.96 5.33 2.14
CA MET A 71 -7.00 5.89 1.19
C MET A 71 -7.56 7.16 0.51
N GLY A 72 -6.80 8.23 0.52
CA GLY A 72 -7.01 9.40 -0.34
C GLY A 72 -5.89 9.50 -1.38
N PHE A 73 -6.20 9.94 -2.59
CA PHE A 73 -5.19 10.15 -3.63
C PHE A 73 -5.60 11.23 -4.62
N ARG A 74 -4.64 11.78 -5.36
CA ARG A 74 -4.88 12.81 -6.37
C ARG A 74 -5.55 12.23 -7.61
N THR A 75 -6.87 12.37 -7.71
CA THR A 75 -7.66 11.74 -8.77
C THR A 75 -7.20 12.10 -10.19
N TYR A 76 -6.66 13.29 -10.44
CA TYR A 76 -6.12 13.65 -11.77
C TYR A 76 -4.91 12.79 -12.17
N VAL A 77 -4.06 12.40 -11.21
CA VAL A 77 -2.90 11.52 -11.43
C VAL A 77 -3.38 10.14 -11.84
N LEU A 78 -4.30 9.56 -11.07
CA LEU A 78 -4.84 8.23 -11.37
C LEU A 78 -5.56 8.21 -12.73
N LYS A 79 -6.30 9.27 -13.08
CA LYS A 79 -6.93 9.41 -14.40
C LYS A 79 -5.90 9.47 -15.54
N ALA A 80 -4.81 10.22 -15.36
CA ALA A 80 -3.73 10.29 -16.35
C ALA A 80 -3.05 8.92 -16.55
N ILE A 81 -2.81 8.20 -15.46
CA ILE A 81 -2.24 6.84 -15.49
C ILE A 81 -3.12 5.90 -16.31
N PHE A 82 -4.42 5.80 -16.00
CA PHE A 82 -5.33 4.96 -16.78
C PHE A 82 -5.45 5.44 -18.24
N GLY A 83 -5.46 6.75 -18.48
CA GLY A 83 -5.46 7.33 -19.82
C GLY A 83 -4.23 6.97 -20.68
N SER A 84 -3.12 6.56 -20.04
CA SER A 84 -1.90 6.10 -20.73
C SER A 84 -1.93 4.61 -21.14
N GLY A 85 -3.06 3.92 -20.92
CA GLY A 85 -3.21 2.50 -21.23
C GLY A 85 -2.48 1.58 -20.24
N VAL A 86 -2.35 2.01 -18.98
CA VAL A 86 -1.90 1.16 -17.88
C VAL A 86 -3.09 0.36 -17.36
N ASP A 87 -2.95 -0.97 -17.40
CA ASP A 87 -3.91 -1.90 -16.81
C ASP A 87 -3.38 -2.47 -15.48
N PRO A 88 -4.24 -2.72 -14.49
CA PRO A 88 -3.87 -3.42 -13.26
C PRO A 88 -3.29 -4.80 -13.55
N LEU A 89 -2.11 -5.07 -13.01
CA LEU A 89 -1.46 -6.39 -13.04
C LEU A 89 -1.90 -7.26 -11.86
N ILE A 90 -2.29 -6.61 -10.75
CA ILE A 90 -2.88 -7.28 -9.60
C ILE A 90 -4.39 -7.28 -9.80
N SER A 91 -4.95 -8.43 -10.19
CA SER A 91 -6.40 -8.59 -10.23
C SER A 91 -6.91 -8.80 -8.80
N ASP A 92 -7.48 -7.77 -8.19
CA ASP A 92 -8.22 -7.94 -6.94
C ASP A 92 -9.50 -8.77 -7.18
N ARG A 93 -9.73 -9.77 -6.32
CA ARG A 93 -10.94 -10.62 -6.21
C ARG A 93 -11.50 -11.18 -7.52
N LYS A 94 -10.98 -12.34 -7.95
CA LYS A 94 -11.68 -13.22 -8.92
C LYS A 94 -12.41 -14.35 -8.20
N GLY A 95 -13.74 -14.29 -8.15
CA GLY A 95 -14.59 -15.34 -7.59
C GLY A 95 -14.33 -15.58 -6.10
N GLU A 96 -14.02 -16.84 -5.72
CA GLU A 96 -13.72 -17.21 -4.33
C GLU A 96 -12.28 -16.86 -3.89
N LEU A 97 -11.40 -16.44 -4.81
CA LEU A 97 -10.05 -16.02 -4.45
C LEU A 97 -10.04 -14.58 -3.91
N LEU A 98 -9.74 -14.46 -2.62
CA LEU A 98 -9.34 -13.22 -1.96
C LEU A 98 -7.90 -12.86 -2.37
N THR A 99 -7.69 -12.45 -3.61
CA THR A 99 -6.46 -11.71 -3.96
C THR A 99 -6.56 -10.30 -3.39
N SER A 100 -5.45 -9.85 -2.80
CA SER A 100 -5.30 -8.54 -2.17
C SER A 100 -3.97 -7.97 -2.59
N GLY A 101 -3.94 -6.68 -2.92
CA GLY A 101 -2.71 -5.96 -3.25
C GLY A 101 -2.89 -4.82 -4.24
N GLY A 102 -4.09 -4.61 -4.79
CA GLY A 102 -4.35 -3.48 -5.68
C GLY A 102 -4.11 -2.11 -5.02
N ASP A 103 -4.25 -2.01 -3.69
CA ASP A 103 -3.85 -0.83 -2.94
C ASP A 103 -2.34 -0.56 -3.02
N GLY A 104 -1.51 -1.60 -2.90
CA GLY A 104 -0.07 -1.54 -3.13
C GLY A 104 0.31 -1.23 -4.59
N GLU A 105 -0.43 -1.75 -5.56
CA GLU A 105 -0.22 -1.46 -6.98
C GLU A 105 -0.49 0.02 -7.31
N ILE A 106 -1.64 0.56 -6.86
CA ILE A 106 -1.95 1.98 -7.00
C ILE A 106 -0.85 2.81 -6.34
N CYS A 107 -0.44 2.49 -5.11
CA CYS A 107 0.66 3.20 -4.44
C CYS A 107 1.96 3.18 -5.26
N THR A 108 2.26 2.05 -5.90
CA THR A 108 3.44 1.91 -6.78
C THR A 108 3.35 2.82 -7.99
N TRP A 109 2.16 2.95 -8.60
CA TRP A 109 1.99 3.86 -9.75
C TRP A 109 2.24 5.31 -9.37
N TYR A 110 1.79 5.75 -8.20
CA TYR A 110 2.09 7.09 -7.70
C TYR A 110 3.59 7.27 -7.44
N ILE A 111 4.29 6.26 -6.91
CA ILE A 111 5.76 6.29 -6.77
C ILE A 111 6.44 6.42 -8.15
N PHE A 112 5.96 5.69 -9.16
CA PHE A 112 6.49 5.78 -10.53
C PHE A 112 6.26 7.16 -11.17
N ALA A 113 5.13 7.79 -10.85
CA ALA A 113 4.81 9.17 -11.21
C ALA A 113 5.56 10.22 -10.37
N GLY A 114 6.43 9.82 -9.44
CA GLY A 114 7.28 10.71 -8.65
C GLY A 114 6.63 11.30 -7.39
N TYR A 115 5.46 10.79 -6.99
CA TYR A 115 4.79 11.20 -5.77
C TYR A 115 5.21 10.37 -4.56
N SER A 116 5.04 10.94 -3.36
CA SER A 116 5.22 10.25 -2.08
C SER A 116 3.93 9.69 -1.51
N LEU A 117 4.08 8.71 -0.62
CA LEU A 117 3.02 8.16 0.21
C LEU A 117 3.07 8.79 1.59
N TRP A 118 1.94 9.25 2.10
CA TRP A 118 1.85 9.96 3.38
C TRP A 118 0.94 9.24 4.36
N TYR A 119 1.37 9.18 5.61
CA TYR A 119 0.52 8.80 6.73
C TYR A 119 0.25 10.03 7.59
N ASP A 120 -1.00 10.21 8.00
CA ASP A 120 -1.38 11.24 8.96
C ASP A 120 -2.20 10.62 10.10
N GLU A 121 -1.70 10.75 11.33
CA GLU A 121 -2.34 10.16 12.51
C GLU A 121 -3.66 10.84 12.90
N THR A 122 -3.89 12.07 12.42
CA THR A 122 -5.14 12.82 12.68
C THR A 122 -6.28 12.43 11.74
N LEU A 123 -5.96 11.69 10.67
CA LEU A 123 -6.93 11.07 9.77
C LEU A 123 -7.42 9.77 10.39
N THR A 124 -8.52 9.82 11.13
CA THR A 124 -9.07 8.65 11.81
C THR A 124 -10.36 8.15 11.15
N PHE A 125 -10.54 6.83 11.12
CA PHE A 125 -11.76 6.22 10.62
C PHE A 125 -12.09 4.91 11.34
N GLN A 126 -13.35 4.53 11.28
CA GLN A 126 -13.83 3.24 11.74
C GLN A 126 -13.87 2.25 10.57
N HIS A 127 -13.25 1.08 10.73
CA HIS A 127 -13.25 0.04 9.72
C HIS A 127 -14.15 -1.12 10.15
N TYR A 128 -15.23 -1.32 9.40
CA TYR A 128 -16.20 -2.35 9.69
C TYR A 128 -15.67 -3.74 9.29
N ILE A 129 -15.60 -4.64 10.27
CA ILE A 129 -15.18 -6.03 10.12
C ILE A 129 -16.37 -6.94 10.47
N PRO A 130 -17.04 -7.54 9.48
CA PRO A 130 -18.16 -8.43 9.76
C PRO A 130 -17.70 -9.70 10.49
N LYS A 131 -18.57 -10.28 11.32
CA LYS A 131 -18.31 -11.48 12.12
C LYS A 131 -17.86 -12.69 11.29
N SER A 132 -18.30 -12.77 10.04
CA SER A 132 -17.87 -13.80 9.08
C SER A 132 -16.37 -13.76 8.75
N ARG A 133 -15.67 -12.65 9.07
CA ARG A 133 -14.23 -12.49 8.93
C ARG A 133 -13.46 -12.71 10.23
N LEU A 134 -14.15 -12.86 11.35
CA LEU A 134 -13.57 -13.02 12.69
C LEU A 134 -13.36 -14.50 13.06
N ASN A 135 -12.89 -15.30 12.11
CA ASN A 135 -12.53 -16.69 12.35
C ASN A 135 -11.16 -17.01 11.76
N TYR A 136 -10.52 -18.02 12.32
CA TYR A 136 -9.15 -18.37 11.97
C TYR A 136 -9.03 -18.84 10.51
N SER A 137 -10.04 -19.53 9.98
CA SER A 137 -10.06 -19.97 8.58
C SER A 137 -10.03 -18.76 7.62
N TYR A 138 -10.84 -17.74 7.88
CA TYR A 138 -10.80 -16.50 7.09
C TYR A 138 -9.45 -15.80 7.20
N TYR A 139 -8.88 -15.70 8.41
CA TYR A 139 -7.57 -15.11 8.62
C TYR A 139 -6.47 -15.83 7.79
N GLN A 140 -6.47 -17.16 7.77
CA GLN A 140 -5.54 -17.93 6.96
C GLN A 140 -5.73 -17.70 5.46
N LYS A 141 -6.99 -17.61 4.99
CA LYS A 141 -7.30 -17.27 3.59
C LYS A 141 -6.76 -15.88 3.24
N LEU A 142 -6.94 -14.90 4.12
CA LEU A 142 -6.43 -13.53 3.96
C LEU A 142 -4.89 -13.52 3.85
N LEU A 143 -4.19 -14.18 4.79
CA LEU A 143 -2.73 -14.30 4.74
C LEU A 143 -2.22 -15.04 3.50
N THR A 144 -2.97 -16.03 3.03
CA THR A 144 -2.64 -16.75 1.81
C THR A 144 -2.80 -15.83 0.61
N GLY A 145 -3.88 -15.05 0.54
CA GLY A 145 -4.12 -14.03 -0.48
C GLY A 145 -2.95 -13.06 -0.66
N PHE A 146 -2.34 -12.60 0.43
CA PHE A 146 -1.15 -11.74 0.40
C PHE A 146 0.10 -12.40 -0.22
N LYS A 147 0.15 -13.73 -0.26
CA LYS A 147 1.30 -14.50 -0.77
C LYS A 147 1.10 -15.01 -2.19
N VAL A 148 -0.15 -15.15 -2.66
CA VAL A 148 -0.45 -15.67 -4.00
C VAL A 148 0.04 -14.68 -5.07
N ASP A 149 -0.14 -13.39 -4.84
CA ASP A 149 0.27 -12.38 -5.81
C ASP A 149 1.78 -12.11 -5.76
N LYS A 150 2.50 -12.71 -6.71
CA LYS A 150 3.94 -12.49 -6.88
C LYS A 150 4.25 -11.13 -7.51
N THR A 151 3.30 -10.51 -8.21
CA THR A 151 3.46 -9.19 -8.85
C THR A 151 3.77 -8.13 -7.82
N TRP A 152 3.10 -8.14 -6.66
CA TRP A 152 3.43 -7.24 -5.55
C TRP A 152 4.89 -7.42 -5.08
N THR A 153 5.36 -8.67 -5.00
CA THR A 153 6.77 -8.95 -4.67
C THR A 153 7.70 -8.36 -5.71
N VAL A 154 7.37 -8.43 -7.00
CA VAL A 154 8.19 -7.83 -8.08
C VAL A 154 8.15 -6.31 -7.99
N TYR A 155 6.98 -5.68 -7.82
CA TYR A 155 6.85 -4.22 -7.65
C TYR A 155 7.71 -3.70 -6.51
N ARG A 156 7.58 -4.30 -5.33
CA ARG A 156 8.32 -3.87 -4.14
C ARG A 156 9.84 -3.95 -4.33
N ASN A 157 10.33 -5.02 -4.92
CA ASN A 157 11.78 -5.18 -5.17
C ASN A 157 12.25 -4.28 -6.33
N TYR A 158 11.41 -4.05 -7.34
CA TYR A 158 11.68 -3.10 -8.42
C TYR A 158 11.86 -1.68 -7.87
N ILE A 159 10.95 -1.24 -7.00
CA ILE A 159 11.03 0.04 -6.29
C ILE A 159 12.34 0.14 -5.51
N ILE A 160 12.65 -0.85 -4.66
CA ILE A 160 13.87 -0.85 -3.84
C ILE A 160 15.13 -0.72 -4.70
N LEU A 161 15.20 -1.48 -5.80
CA LEU A 161 16.35 -1.49 -6.68
C LEU A 161 16.53 -0.14 -7.40
N LYS A 162 15.45 0.40 -7.97
CA LYS A 162 15.48 1.57 -8.87
C LYS A 162 15.34 2.90 -8.13
N TYR A 163 14.37 3.01 -7.24
CA TYR A 163 14.03 4.24 -6.50
C TYR A 163 14.71 4.30 -5.12
N GLY A 164 15.20 3.16 -4.63
CA GLY A 164 15.86 3.06 -3.33
C GLY A 164 14.91 2.69 -2.20
N ILE A 165 15.39 2.82 -0.97
CA ILE A 165 14.64 2.45 0.24
C ILE A 165 13.86 3.62 0.85
N PHE A 166 13.93 4.81 0.23
CA PHE A 166 13.39 6.07 0.75
C PHE A 166 13.86 6.35 2.20
N ASN A 167 13.11 7.15 2.96
CA ASN A 167 13.40 7.49 4.36
C ASN A 167 13.11 6.31 5.33
N ASP A 168 13.52 5.09 4.99
CA ASP A 168 13.33 3.91 5.84
C ASP A 168 13.96 4.14 7.22
N PRO A 169 13.19 4.13 8.32
CA PRO A 169 13.72 4.39 9.67
C PRO A 169 14.86 3.47 10.07
N ARG A 170 14.92 2.25 9.51
CA ARG A 170 15.98 1.25 9.79
C ARG A 170 17.34 1.63 9.19
N SER A 171 17.35 2.49 8.16
CA SER A 171 18.58 2.92 7.50
C SER A 171 19.42 3.89 8.34
N LYS A 172 18.84 4.50 9.39
CA LYS A 172 19.50 5.54 10.21
C LYS A 172 20.78 5.08 10.90
N LYS A 173 20.93 3.79 11.22
CA LYS A 173 22.12 3.28 11.94
C LYS A 173 23.31 2.98 11.01
N PHE A 174 23.06 2.47 9.80
CA PHE A 174 24.10 2.06 8.84
C PHE A 174 23.62 2.24 7.39
N PRO A 175 23.49 3.48 6.90
CA PRO A 175 22.70 3.76 5.71
C PRO A 175 23.26 3.10 4.45
N LEU A 176 24.57 3.22 4.18
CA LEU A 176 25.17 2.73 2.93
C LEU A 176 25.14 1.20 2.82
N ILE A 177 25.60 0.49 3.86
CA ILE A 177 25.62 -0.98 3.88
C ILE A 177 24.19 -1.53 3.81
N PHE A 178 23.26 -0.93 4.57
CA PHE A 178 21.86 -1.33 4.55
C PHE A 178 21.23 -1.15 3.17
N ILE A 179 21.46 0.00 2.51
CA ILE A 179 20.99 0.25 1.13
C ILE A 179 21.57 -0.78 0.17
N LEU A 180 22.88 -1.04 0.22
CA LEU A 180 23.55 -1.96 -0.69
C LEU A 180 22.99 -3.38 -0.53
N VAL A 181 22.91 -3.88 0.69
CA VAL A 181 22.35 -5.21 0.99
C VAL A 181 20.90 -5.31 0.51
N ARG A 182 20.08 -4.29 0.76
CA ARG A 182 18.69 -4.26 0.29
C ARG A 182 18.58 -4.29 -1.23
N LYS A 183 19.39 -3.50 -1.94
CA LYS A 183 19.42 -3.49 -3.41
C LYS A 183 19.91 -4.84 -3.96
N MET A 184 20.93 -5.45 -3.37
CA MET A 184 21.39 -6.79 -3.78
C MET A 184 20.31 -7.85 -3.59
N LEU A 185 19.67 -7.89 -2.42
CA LEU A 185 18.56 -8.82 -2.17
C LEU A 185 17.40 -8.60 -3.15
N ALA A 186 17.05 -7.35 -3.43
CA ALA A 186 16.03 -7.01 -4.40
C ALA A 186 16.40 -7.51 -5.81
N LEU A 187 17.66 -7.35 -6.22
CA LEU A 187 18.17 -7.88 -7.49
C LEU A 187 18.04 -9.40 -7.55
N PHE A 188 18.47 -10.13 -6.52
CA PHE A 188 18.34 -11.60 -6.47
C PHE A 188 16.90 -12.09 -6.58
N VAL A 189 15.95 -11.37 -5.95
CA VAL A 189 14.52 -11.69 -6.09
C VAL A 189 14.06 -11.43 -7.51
N LEU A 190 14.40 -10.28 -8.10
CA LEU A 190 14.00 -9.90 -9.45
C LEU A 190 14.54 -10.86 -10.52
N LEU A 191 15.76 -11.39 -10.36
CA LEU A 191 16.32 -12.41 -11.27
C LEU A 191 15.46 -13.69 -11.35
N ARG A 192 14.60 -13.97 -10.35
CA ARG A 192 13.65 -15.10 -10.38
C ARG A 192 12.35 -14.78 -11.15
N TYR A 193 12.12 -13.52 -11.51
CA TYR A 193 10.86 -13.01 -12.07
C TYR A 193 11.08 -12.12 -13.32
N VAL A 194 12.06 -12.47 -14.16
CA VAL A 194 12.49 -11.64 -15.31
C VAL A 194 11.34 -11.27 -16.25
N SER A 195 10.43 -12.20 -16.54
CA SER A 195 9.26 -11.95 -17.39
C SER A 195 8.28 -10.93 -16.80
N SER A 196 8.12 -10.87 -15.47
CA SER A 196 7.27 -9.89 -14.80
C SER A 196 7.91 -8.49 -14.77
N ILE A 197 9.24 -8.39 -14.79
CA ILE A 197 9.95 -7.10 -14.80
C ILE A 197 9.64 -6.31 -16.07
N SER A 198 9.56 -6.97 -17.23
CA SER A 198 9.28 -6.28 -18.49
C SER A 198 7.90 -5.61 -18.48
N LEU A 199 6.90 -6.26 -17.87
CA LEU A 199 5.55 -5.75 -17.73
C LEU A 199 5.48 -4.55 -16.78
N ILE A 200 6.16 -4.63 -15.63
CA ILE A 200 6.27 -3.51 -14.68
C ILE A 200 7.04 -2.34 -15.30
N ARG A 201 8.11 -2.61 -16.06
CA ARG A 201 8.87 -1.57 -16.77
C ARG A 201 8.00 -0.88 -17.82
N LYS A 202 7.19 -1.63 -18.57
CA LYS A 202 6.22 -1.05 -19.53
C LYS A 202 5.22 -0.15 -18.81
N THR A 203 4.67 -0.63 -17.69
CA THR A 203 3.76 0.13 -16.82
C THR A 203 4.39 1.44 -16.36
N GLU A 204 5.62 1.39 -15.83
CA GLU A 204 6.35 2.57 -15.39
C GLU A 204 6.60 3.59 -16.52
N ILE A 205 6.99 3.12 -17.70
CA ILE A 205 7.24 4.00 -18.87
C ILE A 205 5.95 4.73 -19.25
N ASN A 206 4.82 4.01 -19.36
CA ASN A 206 3.54 4.61 -19.71
C ASN A 206 3.12 5.67 -18.68
N ILE A 207 3.28 5.39 -17.39
CA ILE A 207 2.99 6.34 -16.31
C ILE A 207 3.85 7.59 -16.45
N LYS A 208 5.15 7.45 -16.71
CA LYS A 208 6.07 8.59 -16.87
C LYS A 208 5.84 9.43 -18.12
N LEU A 209 5.17 8.89 -19.14
CA LEU A 209 4.79 9.65 -20.33
C LEU A 209 3.47 10.41 -20.15
N SER A 210 2.69 10.08 -19.11
CA SER A 210 1.40 10.71 -18.79
C SER A 210 1.51 11.97 -17.91
N HIS A 211 2.71 12.23 -17.37
CA HIS A 211 3.03 13.28 -16.40
C HIS A 211 4.28 14.04 -16.81
#